data_AF-A0A348SD83-F1
#
_entry.id   AF-A0A348SD83-F1
#
_cell.length_a   1.000
_cell.length_b   1.000
_cell.length_c   1.000
_cell.angle_alpha   90.00
_cell.angle_beta   90.00
_cell.angle_gamma   90.00
#
_symmetry.space_group_name_H-M   'P 1'
#
loop_
_entity.id
_entity.type
_entity.pdbx_description
1 polymer ?
#
loop_
_entity_poly.entity_id
_entity_poly.type
_entity_poly.pdbx_seq_one_letter_code
_entity_poly.pdbx_strand_id
1 'polypeptide(L)'
;MPLLQREGWPQEGAPKAFVDLHSHSSSSFDSLSDPIALTRAAAARGITHLAITDHDRVDGAQRARDAQIPGITVLVGSEVRTRDGDMIALFIERPIKVGLPPAEAIAAIREQGGLVGIPHPFDGTRGSLLLKEEHAELITLVDWIEGWNARLWTPGGNARAAALAATHGIPSVASSDAHSIMEIGNAATVLAGDPSTPALMRAALAAPHELITGRSALLARLVMPFVKVINATRGNRRIKPGVTYGEQG
;
A
#
# COMPACT_ATOMS: atom_id res chain seq x y z
N MET A 1 -34.03 -14.08 18.51
CA MET A 1 -33.03 -14.37 19.55
C MET A 1 -31.86 -13.42 19.34
N PRO A 2 -31.44 -12.62 20.32
CA PRO A 2 -30.23 -11.82 20.19
C PRO A 2 -29.01 -12.74 20.22
N LEU A 3 -28.10 -12.54 19.26
CA LEU A 3 -26.81 -13.22 19.20
C LEU A 3 -25.97 -12.78 20.40
N LEU A 4 -25.48 -13.75 21.17
CA LEU A 4 -24.54 -13.56 22.28
C LEU A 4 -23.30 -12.81 21.78
N GLN A 5 -23.09 -11.60 22.31
CA GLN A 5 -21.87 -10.80 22.13
C GLN A 5 -20.64 -11.59 22.59
N ARG A 6 -19.63 -11.71 21.73
CA ARG A 6 -18.31 -12.26 22.06
C ARG A 6 -17.39 -11.12 22.51
N GLU A 7 -16.55 -11.37 23.51
CA GLU A 7 -15.48 -10.45 23.91
C GLU A 7 -14.54 -10.18 22.72
N GLY A 8 -14.21 -8.91 22.48
CA GLY A 8 -13.33 -8.45 21.40
C GLY A 8 -14.03 -7.87 20.17
N TRP A 9 -15.36 -7.82 20.13
CA TRP A 9 -16.13 -7.12 19.07
C TRP A 9 -16.40 -5.64 19.45
N PRO A 10 -16.53 -4.70 18.48
CA PRO A 10 -16.56 -3.27 18.75
C PRO A 10 -17.71 -2.88 19.68
N GLN A 11 -17.37 -2.22 20.79
CA GLN A 11 -18.30 -1.48 21.64
C GLN A 11 -18.71 -0.17 20.95
N GLU A 12 -19.89 0.37 21.28
CA GLU A 12 -20.38 1.65 20.77
C GLU A 12 -19.34 2.76 20.94
N GLY A 13 -18.73 3.14 19.82
CA GLY A 13 -17.72 4.18 19.65
C GLY A 13 -17.71 4.58 18.18
N ALA A 14 -17.02 5.68 17.83
CA ALA A 14 -16.88 6.09 16.43
C ALA A 14 -16.39 4.90 15.58
N PRO A 15 -16.96 4.67 14.38
CA PRO A 15 -16.59 3.52 13.55
C PRO A 15 -15.06 3.48 13.35
N LYS A 16 -14.44 2.33 13.65
CA LYS A 16 -13.01 2.10 13.41
C LYS A 16 -12.81 1.51 12.02
N ALA A 17 -11.87 2.05 11.26
CA ALA A 17 -11.45 1.50 9.98
C ALA A 17 -10.14 0.72 10.14
N PHE A 18 -10.18 -0.56 9.79
CA PHE A 18 -9.00 -1.40 9.63
C PHE A 18 -8.52 -1.27 8.18
N VAL A 19 -7.36 -0.65 8.00
CA VAL A 19 -6.84 -0.27 6.68
C VAL A 19 -5.51 -0.96 6.40
N ASP A 20 -5.38 -1.52 5.20
CA ASP A 20 -4.12 -2.03 4.66
C ASP A 20 -3.79 -1.21 3.40
N LEU A 21 -2.73 -0.40 3.48
CA LEU A 21 -2.44 0.64 2.49
C LEU A 21 -1.43 0.23 1.42
N HIS A 22 -1.02 -1.05 1.40
CA HIS A 22 -0.04 -1.54 0.43
C HIS A 22 -0.26 -3.04 0.17
N SER A 23 -0.68 -3.37 -1.06
CA SER A 23 -0.82 -4.76 -1.51
C SER A 23 -0.72 -4.86 -3.03
N HIS A 24 -0.38 -6.06 -3.52
CA HIS A 24 -0.12 -6.35 -4.93
C HIS A 24 -1.00 -7.49 -5.43
N SER A 25 -1.40 -7.40 -6.70
CA SER A 25 -2.28 -8.33 -7.39
C SER A 25 -1.62 -8.84 -8.68
N SER A 26 -2.28 -9.79 -9.34
CA SER A 26 -1.83 -10.36 -10.61
C SER A 26 -1.77 -9.37 -11.77
N SER A 27 -2.20 -8.12 -11.54
CA SER A 27 -2.06 -7.03 -12.51
C SER A 27 -0.62 -6.51 -12.59
N SER A 28 0.15 -6.58 -11.50
CA SER A 28 1.61 -6.39 -11.52
C SER A 28 2.36 -7.71 -11.75
N PHE A 29 3.64 -7.59 -12.11
CA PHE A 29 4.50 -8.72 -12.49
C PHE A 29 4.89 -9.62 -11.30
N ASP A 30 4.61 -9.21 -10.07
CA ASP A 30 5.10 -9.85 -8.84
C ASP A 30 4.00 -10.41 -7.93
N SER A 31 2.78 -10.56 -8.42
CA SER A 31 1.78 -11.41 -7.77
C SER A 31 1.06 -12.31 -8.77
N LEU A 32 0.48 -13.40 -8.25
CA LEU A 32 -0.46 -14.26 -8.99
C LEU A 32 -1.89 -14.15 -8.45
N SER A 33 -2.12 -13.32 -7.43
CA SER A 33 -3.42 -13.22 -6.76
C SER A 33 -4.38 -12.43 -7.64
N ASP A 34 -5.55 -12.99 -7.96
CA ASP A 34 -6.61 -12.20 -8.59
C ASP A 34 -7.03 -11.04 -7.65
N PRO A 35 -7.10 -9.78 -8.14
CA PRO A 35 -7.41 -8.63 -7.29
C PRO A 35 -8.75 -8.75 -6.56
N ILE A 36 -9.78 -9.33 -7.19
CA ILE A 36 -11.10 -9.51 -6.56
C ILE A 36 -11.03 -10.59 -5.48
N ALA A 37 -10.33 -11.70 -5.74
CA ALA A 37 -10.11 -12.75 -4.74
C ALA A 37 -9.31 -12.24 -3.53
N LEU A 38 -8.30 -11.40 -3.78
CA LEU A 38 -7.51 -10.74 -2.75
C LEU A 38 -8.37 -9.81 -1.88
N THR A 39 -9.23 -8.99 -2.49
CA THR A 39 -10.21 -8.15 -1.76
C THR A 39 -11.18 -8.97 -0.92
N ARG A 40 -11.72 -10.09 -1.44
CA ARG A 40 -12.59 -11.00 -0.66
C ARG A 40 -11.87 -11.57 0.56
N ALA A 41 -10.61 -11.98 0.39
CA ALA A 41 -9.81 -12.51 1.49
C ALA A 41 -9.51 -11.44 2.55
N ALA A 42 -9.26 -10.20 2.15
CA ALA A 42 -9.09 -9.07 3.06
C ALA A 42 -10.37 -8.80 3.88
N ALA A 43 -11.53 -8.74 3.22
CA ALA A 43 -12.82 -8.55 3.89
C ALA A 43 -13.11 -9.65 4.91
N ALA A 44 -12.85 -10.91 4.54
CA ALA A 44 -13.01 -12.07 5.42
C ALA A 44 -12.08 -12.03 6.65
N ARG A 45 -10.99 -11.25 6.60
CA ARG A 45 -10.05 -11.02 7.72
C ARG A 45 -10.35 -9.76 8.52
N GLY A 46 -11.44 -9.07 8.22
CA GLY A 46 -11.86 -7.85 8.92
C GLY A 46 -11.17 -6.57 8.43
N ILE A 47 -10.43 -6.63 7.31
CA ILE A 47 -9.95 -5.40 6.66
C ILE A 47 -11.15 -4.69 6.04
N THR A 48 -11.32 -3.43 6.42
CA THR A 48 -12.44 -2.58 5.97
C THR A 48 -12.06 -1.68 4.81
N HIS A 49 -10.78 -1.33 4.67
CA HIS A 49 -10.27 -0.55 3.54
C HIS A 49 -8.98 -1.18 3.05
N LEU A 50 -8.91 -1.45 1.75
CA LEU A 50 -7.75 -2.09 1.14
C LEU A 50 -7.26 -1.27 -0.03
N ALA A 51 -6.01 -0.81 0.05
CA ALA A 51 -5.31 -0.30 -1.10
C ALA A 51 -4.69 -1.45 -1.90
N ILE A 52 -5.03 -1.52 -3.18
CA ILE A 52 -4.30 -2.33 -4.16
C ILE A 52 -3.40 -1.36 -4.90
N THR A 53 -2.10 -1.59 -4.81
CA THR A 53 -1.02 -0.69 -5.21
C THR A 53 -0.08 -1.41 -6.16
N ASP A 54 -0.63 -2.04 -7.19
CA ASP A 54 0.13 -2.73 -8.23
C ASP A 54 1.22 -1.80 -8.82
N HIS A 55 2.41 -2.36 -9.07
CA HIS A 55 3.53 -1.60 -9.62
C HIS A 55 3.16 -0.90 -10.94
N ASP A 56 3.20 0.45 -10.91
CA ASP A 56 2.99 1.35 -12.04
C ASP A 56 1.63 1.19 -12.76
N ARG A 57 0.64 0.55 -12.13
CA ARG A 57 -0.68 0.25 -12.70
C ARG A 57 -1.81 0.52 -11.71
N VAL A 58 -3.01 0.77 -12.22
CA VAL A 58 -4.24 0.98 -11.43
C VAL A 58 -5.39 0.05 -11.84
N ASP A 59 -5.26 -0.68 -12.94
CA ASP A 59 -6.33 -1.50 -13.53
C ASP A 59 -6.76 -2.65 -12.62
N GLY A 60 -5.82 -3.26 -11.90
CA GLY A 60 -6.12 -4.26 -10.87
C GLY A 60 -6.99 -3.72 -9.74
N ALA A 61 -6.62 -2.55 -9.23
CA ALA A 61 -7.32 -1.87 -8.16
C ALA A 61 -8.72 -1.40 -8.60
N GLN A 62 -8.85 -0.86 -9.81
CA GLN A 62 -10.14 -0.47 -10.40
C GLN A 62 -11.07 -1.68 -10.56
N ARG A 63 -10.57 -2.80 -11.08
CA ARG A 63 -11.35 -4.05 -11.18
C ARG A 63 -11.84 -4.56 -9.82
N ALA A 64 -11.01 -4.46 -8.78
CA ALA A 64 -11.41 -4.85 -7.43
C ALA A 64 -12.47 -3.92 -6.82
N ARG A 65 -12.31 -2.59 -7.00
CA ARG A 65 -13.30 -1.59 -6.58
C ARG A 65 -14.65 -1.83 -7.25
N ASP A 66 -14.65 -2.01 -8.57
CA ASP A 66 -15.86 -2.15 -9.37
C ASP A 66 -16.59 -3.48 -9.09
N ALA A 67 -15.92 -4.46 -8.48
CA ALA A 67 -16.54 -5.69 -8.01
C ALA A 67 -17.39 -5.52 -6.74
N GLN A 68 -17.29 -4.37 -6.05
CA GLN A 68 -18.13 -3.97 -4.90
C GLN A 68 -18.28 -5.07 -3.83
N ILE A 69 -17.16 -5.65 -3.39
CA ILE A 69 -17.16 -6.70 -2.37
C ILE A 69 -17.74 -6.13 -1.05
N PRO A 70 -18.79 -6.75 -0.46
CA PRO A 70 -19.39 -6.23 0.76
C PRO A 70 -18.43 -6.18 1.95
N GLY A 71 -18.54 -5.12 2.76
CA GLY A 71 -17.77 -4.97 4.00
C GLY A 71 -16.35 -4.43 3.81
N ILE A 72 -15.94 -4.10 2.59
CA ILE A 72 -14.63 -3.54 2.29
C ILE A 72 -14.70 -2.45 1.22
N THR A 73 -14.00 -1.34 1.44
CA THR A 73 -13.75 -0.30 0.44
C THR A 73 -12.40 -0.54 -0.20
N VAL A 74 -12.34 -0.60 -1.53
CA VAL A 74 -11.06 -0.65 -2.25
C VAL A 74 -10.59 0.77 -2.53
N LEU A 75 -9.38 1.09 -2.09
CA LEU A 75 -8.68 2.34 -2.40
C LEU A 75 -7.85 2.11 -3.66
N VAL A 76 -8.17 2.81 -4.74
CA VAL A 76 -7.41 2.69 -6.00
C VAL A 76 -6.06 3.36 -5.82
N GLY A 77 -4.99 2.60 -6.05
CA GLY A 77 -3.63 3.10 -5.90
C GLY A 77 -2.65 2.42 -6.83
N SER A 78 -1.39 2.81 -6.71
CA SER A 78 -0.25 2.22 -7.41
C SER A 78 1.02 2.40 -6.60
N GLU A 79 1.89 1.40 -6.58
CA GLU A 79 3.29 1.59 -6.19
C GLU A 79 4.04 2.16 -7.39
N VAL A 80 4.22 3.48 -7.39
CA VAL A 80 4.82 4.24 -8.48
C VAL A 80 6.33 4.20 -8.35
N ARG A 81 6.98 3.66 -9.37
CA ARG A 81 8.43 3.68 -9.48
C ARG A 81 8.91 5.03 -9.98
N THR A 82 9.64 5.76 -9.13
CA THR A 82 10.32 6.99 -9.51
C THR A 82 11.77 6.72 -9.90
N ARG A 83 12.51 7.77 -10.26
CA ARG A 83 13.95 7.68 -10.51
C ARG A 83 14.73 7.25 -9.26
N ASP A 84 14.28 7.67 -8.08
CA ASP A 84 15.06 7.59 -6.84
C ASP A 84 14.51 6.52 -5.87
N GLY A 85 13.38 5.89 -6.20
CA GLY A 85 12.75 4.83 -5.41
C GLY A 85 11.24 4.76 -5.62
N ASP A 86 10.59 3.82 -4.96
CA ASP A 86 9.15 3.58 -5.07
C ASP A 86 8.37 4.42 -4.04
N MET A 87 7.19 4.92 -4.44
CA MET A 87 6.21 5.60 -3.56
C MET A 87 4.83 4.98 -3.73
N ILE A 88 3.98 5.07 -2.71
CA ILE A 88 2.57 4.68 -2.81
C ILE A 88 1.74 5.89 -3.21
N ALA A 89 1.01 5.77 -4.31
CA ALA A 89 -0.05 6.68 -4.69
C ALA A 89 -1.39 6.07 -4.33
N LEU A 90 -2.25 6.80 -3.63
CA LEU A 90 -3.65 6.41 -3.37
C LEU A 90 -4.62 7.44 -3.94
N PHE A 91 -5.84 7.00 -4.20
CA PHE A 91 -6.93 7.81 -4.77
C PHE A 91 -6.57 8.42 -6.13
N ILE A 92 -5.94 7.62 -6.99
CA ILE A 92 -5.63 7.97 -8.37
C ILE A 92 -6.48 7.12 -9.33
N GLU A 93 -6.80 7.64 -10.50
CA GLU A 93 -7.56 6.91 -11.53
C GLU A 93 -6.74 6.62 -12.78
N ARG A 94 -5.60 7.28 -12.93
CA ARG A 94 -4.69 7.14 -14.07
C ARG A 94 -3.28 6.78 -13.58
N PRO A 95 -2.59 5.87 -14.27
CA PRO A 95 -1.19 5.54 -13.97
C PRO A 95 -0.30 6.78 -14.03
N ILE A 96 0.78 6.77 -13.24
CA ILE A 96 1.83 7.79 -13.27
C ILE A 96 2.95 7.29 -14.18
N LYS A 97 3.57 8.21 -14.94
CA LYS A 97 4.70 7.88 -15.81
C LYS A 97 5.87 7.33 -14.98
N VAL A 98 6.42 6.20 -15.41
CA VAL A 98 7.50 5.51 -14.69
C VAL A 98 8.81 6.27 -14.79
N GLY A 99 9.53 6.37 -13.67
CA GLY A 99 10.88 6.95 -13.61
C GLY A 99 10.92 8.47 -13.60
N LEU A 100 9.80 9.16 -13.33
CA LEU A 100 9.81 10.58 -13.03
C LEU A 100 10.69 10.89 -11.80
N PRO A 101 11.26 12.09 -11.68
CA PRO A 101 11.79 12.58 -10.41
C PRO A 101 10.70 12.53 -9.32
N PRO A 102 11.03 12.22 -8.05
CA PRO A 102 10.04 12.08 -7.00
C PRO A 102 9.09 13.28 -6.84
N ALA A 103 9.61 14.51 -6.92
CA ALA A 103 8.81 15.72 -6.82
C ALA A 103 7.78 15.85 -7.96
N GLU A 104 8.15 15.46 -9.18
CA GLU A 104 7.25 15.45 -10.34
C GLU A 104 6.20 14.33 -10.22
N ALA A 105 6.60 13.15 -9.72
CA ALA A 105 5.67 12.06 -9.44
C ALA A 105 4.64 12.48 -8.38
N ILE A 106 5.08 13.13 -7.30
CA ILE A 106 4.20 13.70 -6.28
C ILE A 106 3.23 14.68 -6.92
N ALA A 107 3.72 15.64 -7.72
CA ALA A 107 2.87 16.62 -8.39
C ALA A 107 1.80 15.96 -9.27
N ALA A 108 2.17 14.94 -10.06
CA ALA A 108 1.24 14.18 -10.90
C ALA A 108 0.19 13.39 -10.10
N ILE A 109 0.55 12.87 -8.92
CA ILE A 109 -0.40 12.24 -7.99
C ILE A 109 -1.36 13.29 -7.42
N ARG A 110 -0.84 14.46 -6.99
CA ARG A 110 -1.65 15.56 -6.45
C ARG A 110 -2.61 16.16 -7.47
N GLU A 111 -2.24 16.20 -8.75
CA GLU A 111 -3.12 16.65 -9.84
C GLU A 111 -4.41 15.83 -9.93
N GLN A 112 -4.36 14.55 -9.55
CA GLN A 112 -5.52 13.66 -9.46
C GLN A 112 -6.27 13.76 -8.12
N GLY A 113 -5.83 14.61 -7.19
CA GLY A 113 -6.33 14.67 -5.82
C GLY A 113 -5.78 13.57 -4.91
N GLY A 114 -4.77 12.82 -5.38
CA GLY A 114 -4.25 11.64 -4.72
C GLY A 114 -3.40 11.93 -3.48
N LEU A 115 -3.21 10.88 -2.68
CA LEU A 115 -2.32 10.86 -1.53
C LEU A 115 -1.00 10.14 -1.83
N VAL A 116 0.07 10.51 -1.13
CA VAL A 116 1.41 9.96 -1.33
C VAL A 116 1.93 9.39 -0.01
N GLY A 117 2.41 8.15 -0.06
CA GLY A 117 3.11 7.50 1.03
C GLY A 117 4.49 7.02 0.63
N ILE A 118 5.37 6.85 1.62
CA ILE A 118 6.69 6.23 1.42
C ILE A 118 6.64 4.78 1.89
N PRO A 119 6.72 3.79 0.98
CA PRO A 119 6.77 2.40 1.34
C PRO A 119 8.17 2.03 1.83
N HIS A 120 8.22 1.15 2.85
CA HIS A 120 9.42 0.47 3.34
C HIS A 120 10.77 1.23 3.16
N PRO A 121 10.94 2.41 3.80
CA PRO A 121 12.04 3.36 3.52
C PRO A 121 13.46 2.84 3.81
N PHE A 122 13.61 1.67 4.44
CA PHE A 122 14.92 1.07 4.72
C PHE A 122 15.08 -0.33 4.12
N ASP A 123 14.29 -0.65 3.09
CA ASP A 123 14.50 -1.84 2.28
C ASP A 123 15.52 -1.59 1.15
N GLY A 124 16.79 -1.91 1.42
CA GLY A 124 17.86 -1.81 0.43
C GLY A 124 17.73 -2.77 -0.76
N THR A 125 16.78 -3.70 -0.74
CA THR A 125 16.59 -4.72 -1.80
C THR A 125 15.44 -4.42 -2.74
N ARG A 126 14.55 -3.47 -2.39
CA ARG A 126 13.29 -3.21 -3.11
C ARG A 126 13.08 -1.78 -3.59
N GLY A 127 14.14 -0.98 -3.69
CA GLY A 127 14.07 0.36 -4.30
C GLY A 127 13.45 1.42 -3.40
N SER A 128 14.02 1.60 -2.20
CA SER A 128 13.55 2.62 -1.25
C SER A 128 14.00 4.05 -1.60
N LEU A 129 13.08 5.00 -1.50
CA LEU A 129 13.29 6.45 -1.70
C LEU A 129 14.21 7.12 -0.67
N LEU A 130 14.26 6.65 0.58
CA LEU A 130 14.90 7.38 1.70
C LEU A 130 16.27 6.83 2.09
N LEU A 131 16.96 6.16 1.16
CA LEU A 131 18.31 5.66 1.40
C LEU A 131 19.39 6.76 1.40
N LYS A 132 19.04 8.01 1.04
CA LYS A 132 19.98 9.13 0.92
C LYS A 132 19.46 10.40 1.61
N GLU A 133 20.36 11.12 2.27
CA GLU A 133 20.09 12.39 2.97
C GLU A 133 19.51 13.49 2.05
N GLU A 134 19.88 13.49 0.77
CA GLU A 134 19.39 14.43 -0.25
C GLU A 134 17.86 14.35 -0.50
N HIS A 135 17.21 13.31 0.01
CA HIS A 135 15.77 13.09 -0.12
C HIS A 135 14.99 13.44 1.15
N ALA A 136 15.65 13.94 2.20
CA ALA A 136 15.00 14.36 3.45
C ALA A 136 13.91 15.42 3.22
N GLU A 137 14.03 16.27 2.19
CA GLU A 137 13.02 17.27 1.86
C GLU A 137 11.70 16.65 1.37
N LEU A 138 11.77 15.48 0.72
CA LEU A 138 10.59 14.75 0.22
C LEU A 138 9.68 14.27 1.36
N ILE A 139 10.25 14.04 2.54
CA ILE A 139 9.53 13.64 3.74
C ILE A 139 8.43 14.67 4.05
N THR A 140 8.68 15.96 3.82
CA THR A 140 7.68 17.02 4.09
C THR A 140 6.54 17.08 3.06
N LEU A 141 6.64 16.34 1.95
CA LEU A 141 5.69 16.38 0.83
C LEU A 141 4.72 15.17 0.82
N VAL A 142 4.95 14.18 1.69
CA VAL A 142 4.16 12.95 1.77
C VAL A 142 3.15 13.00 2.92
N ASP A 143 2.10 12.18 2.79
CA ASP A 143 1.02 12.10 3.77
C ASP A 143 1.27 11.06 4.87
N TRP A 144 2.07 10.03 4.57
CA TRP A 144 2.48 9.03 5.55
C TRP A 144 3.78 8.32 5.17
N ILE A 145 4.34 7.60 6.14
CA ILE A 145 5.46 6.67 5.95
C ILE A 145 5.02 5.28 6.45
N GLU A 146 5.41 4.22 5.75
CA GLU A 146 5.33 2.87 6.31
C GLU A 146 6.36 2.69 7.42
N GLY A 147 5.96 2.98 8.66
CA GLY A 147 6.74 2.66 9.85
C GLY A 147 6.77 1.16 10.14
N TRP A 148 5.82 0.40 9.59
CA TRP A 148 5.84 -1.06 9.65
C TRP A 148 5.43 -1.70 8.33
N ASN A 149 6.35 -2.43 7.71
CA ASN A 149 6.07 -3.28 6.56
C ASN A 149 6.22 -4.75 6.97
N ALA A 150 5.17 -5.57 6.78
CA ALA A 150 5.16 -6.96 7.23
C ALA A 150 6.17 -7.87 6.48
N ARG A 151 6.66 -7.43 5.31
CA ARG A 151 7.67 -8.13 4.50
C ARG A 151 9.09 -7.60 4.70
N LEU A 152 9.28 -6.53 5.49
CA LEU A 152 10.60 -6.02 5.81
C LEU A 152 11.24 -6.87 6.91
N TRP A 153 12.23 -7.67 6.50
CA TRP A 153 12.98 -8.55 7.41
C TRP A 153 14.31 -7.96 7.87
N THR A 154 14.78 -6.88 7.24
CA THR A 154 16.01 -6.19 7.63
C THR A 154 15.94 -5.82 9.11
N PRO A 155 16.84 -6.34 9.97
CA PRO A 155 16.83 -6.04 11.39
C PRO A 155 16.82 -4.53 11.64
N GLY A 156 15.88 -4.05 12.44
CA GLY A 156 15.74 -2.63 12.77
C GLY A 156 15.17 -1.74 11.65
N GLY A 157 14.85 -2.27 10.47
CA GLY A 157 14.29 -1.48 9.36
C GLY A 157 12.99 -0.76 9.72
N ASN A 158 12.00 -1.50 10.24
CA ASN A 158 10.74 -0.91 10.71
C ASN A 158 10.97 0.07 11.88
N ALA A 159 11.86 -0.25 12.82
CA ALA A 159 12.16 0.65 13.94
C ALA A 159 12.76 1.99 13.47
N ARG A 160 13.65 1.95 12.48
CA ARG A 160 14.20 3.15 11.84
C ARG A 160 13.12 3.95 11.10
N ALA A 161 12.21 3.27 10.40
CA ALA A 161 11.10 3.91 9.68
C ALA A 161 10.16 4.64 10.64
N ALA A 162 9.77 3.98 11.73
CA ALA A 162 8.96 4.59 12.79
C ALA A 162 9.68 5.77 13.47
N ALA A 163 10.98 5.65 13.73
CA ALA A 163 11.78 6.76 14.29
C ALA A 163 11.83 7.96 13.34
N LEU A 164 12.02 7.73 12.04
CA LEU A 164 12.02 8.79 11.03
C LEU A 164 10.68 9.52 10.98
N ALA A 165 9.57 8.77 10.96
CA ALA A 165 8.22 9.35 11.00
C ALA A 165 8.02 10.22 12.25
N ALA A 166 8.46 9.74 13.43
CA ALA A 166 8.39 10.49 14.67
C ALA A 166 9.24 11.77 14.66
N THR A 167 10.48 11.71 14.13
CA THR A 167 11.38 12.86 14.03
C THR A 167 10.80 13.98 13.17
N HIS A 168 10.07 13.64 12.10
CA HIS A 168 9.50 14.61 11.18
C HIS A 168 8.01 14.93 11.43
N GLY A 169 7.38 14.31 12.44
CA GLY A 169 5.98 14.53 12.78
C GLY A 169 4.99 14.04 11.71
N ILE A 170 5.35 12.98 10.97
CA ILE A 170 4.53 12.44 9.87
C ILE A 170 3.81 11.17 10.34
N PRO A 171 2.55 10.96 9.90
CA PRO A 171 1.83 9.73 10.20
C PRO A 171 2.61 8.47 9.82
N SER A 172 2.67 7.52 10.74
CA SER A 172 3.33 6.23 10.56
C SER A 172 2.27 5.15 10.42
N VAL A 173 2.27 4.41 9.32
CA VAL A 173 1.32 3.31 9.08
C VAL A 173 1.98 1.94 9.10
N ALA A 174 1.15 0.91 9.28
CA ALA A 174 1.48 -0.49 9.12
C ALA A 174 0.72 -1.09 7.93
N SER A 175 1.44 -1.74 7.02
CA SER A 175 0.89 -2.37 5.81
C SER A 175 1.43 -3.78 5.60
N SER A 176 0.64 -4.63 4.94
CA SER A 176 1.04 -6.01 4.68
C SER A 176 2.06 -6.13 3.55
N ASP A 177 1.99 -5.24 2.55
CA ASP A 177 2.73 -5.34 1.29
C ASP A 177 2.52 -6.72 0.65
N ALA A 178 1.30 -7.22 0.77
CA ALA A 178 0.96 -8.58 0.39
C ALA A 178 1.16 -8.82 -1.11
N HIS A 179 1.84 -9.90 -1.46
CA HIS A 179 1.94 -10.37 -2.85
C HIS A 179 1.17 -11.67 -3.06
N SER A 180 0.51 -12.16 -2.01
CA SER A 180 -0.30 -13.37 -2.03
C SER A 180 -1.52 -13.21 -1.14
N ILE A 181 -2.57 -13.97 -1.42
CA ILE A 181 -3.74 -14.10 -0.53
C ILE A 181 -3.33 -14.51 0.89
N MET A 182 -2.21 -15.22 1.09
CA MET A 182 -1.79 -15.61 2.45
C MET A 182 -1.16 -14.45 3.24
N GLU A 183 -0.72 -13.39 2.57
CA GLU A 183 -0.05 -12.26 3.21
C GLU A 183 -1.02 -11.12 3.57
N ILE A 184 -2.19 -11.05 2.91
CA ILE A 184 -3.09 -9.90 3.07
C ILE A 184 -3.61 -9.75 4.51
N GLY A 185 -3.53 -8.53 5.06
CA GLY A 185 -3.92 -8.24 6.44
C GLY A 185 -2.96 -8.73 7.52
N ASN A 186 -1.76 -9.22 7.18
CA ASN A 186 -0.73 -9.55 8.18
C ASN A 186 -0.26 -8.33 8.98
N ALA A 187 -0.41 -7.13 8.42
CA ALA A 187 -0.29 -5.88 9.15
C ALA A 187 -1.34 -4.91 8.62
N ALA A 188 -1.79 -4.01 9.49
CA ALA A 188 -2.84 -3.05 9.19
C ALA A 188 -2.75 -1.85 10.15
N THR A 189 -3.39 -0.76 9.77
CA THR A 189 -3.53 0.45 10.58
C THR A 189 -4.99 0.61 10.99
N VAL A 190 -5.23 0.98 12.23
CA VAL A 190 -6.58 1.19 12.77
C VAL A 190 -6.81 2.69 12.91
N LEU A 191 -7.67 3.21 12.05
CA LEU A 191 -8.04 4.62 11.98
C LEU A 191 -9.40 4.86 12.63
N ALA A 192 -9.58 6.04 13.22
CA ALA A 192 -10.89 6.50 13.66
C ALA A 192 -11.66 7.12 12.48
N GLY A 193 -12.95 6.78 12.36
CA GLY A 193 -13.81 7.28 11.29
C GLY A 193 -13.65 6.53 9.98
N ASP A 194 -14.25 7.08 8.92
CA ASP A 194 -14.24 6.53 7.56
C ASP A 194 -13.16 7.21 6.71
N PRO A 195 -12.08 6.52 6.29
CA PRO A 195 -11.02 7.08 5.47
C PRO A 195 -11.26 6.90 3.95
N SER A 196 -12.50 6.71 3.49
CA SER A 196 -12.83 6.40 2.08
C SER A 196 -12.55 7.51 1.05
N THR A 197 -12.13 8.71 1.46
CA THR A 197 -11.76 9.80 0.53
C THR A 197 -10.39 10.38 0.89
N PRO A 198 -9.70 11.08 -0.03
CA PRO A 198 -8.40 11.69 0.27
C PRO A 198 -8.43 12.61 1.49
N ALA A 199 -9.46 13.46 1.61
CA ALA A 199 -9.60 14.39 2.72
C ALA A 199 -9.82 13.67 4.05
N LEU A 200 -10.69 12.65 4.06
CA LEU A 200 -10.98 11.88 5.26
C LEU A 200 -9.78 11.01 5.69
N MET A 201 -9.08 10.39 4.74
CA MET A 201 -7.85 9.64 5.03
C MET A 201 -6.78 10.54 5.65
N ARG A 202 -6.53 11.73 5.10
CA ARG A 202 -5.60 12.71 5.70
C ARG A 202 -6.01 13.08 7.12
N ALA A 203 -7.28 13.38 7.34
CA ALA A 203 -7.79 13.75 8.66
C ALA A 203 -7.64 12.59 9.68
N ALA A 204 -7.91 11.37 9.25
CA ALA A 204 -7.80 10.17 10.07
C ALA A 204 -6.34 9.84 10.41
N LEU A 205 -5.41 10.00 9.46
CA LEU A 205 -3.97 9.83 9.68
C LEU A 205 -3.37 10.90 10.60
N ALA A 206 -3.89 12.13 10.57
CA ALA A 206 -3.46 13.21 11.45
C ALA A 206 -3.89 13.00 12.92
N ALA A 207 -4.93 12.20 13.16
CA ALA A 207 -5.36 11.81 14.50
C ALA A 207 -4.53 10.61 15.03
N PRO A 208 -4.46 10.41 16.35
CA PRO A 208 -3.87 9.20 16.92
C PRO A 208 -4.52 7.94 16.36
N HIS A 209 -3.70 6.97 15.97
CA HIS A 209 -4.13 5.70 15.38
C HIS A 209 -3.27 4.54 15.89
N GLU A 210 -3.79 3.31 15.76
CA GLU A 210 -3.14 2.10 16.26
C GLU A 210 -2.54 1.29 15.11
N LEU A 211 -1.43 0.58 15.35
CA LEU A 211 -0.77 -0.26 14.37
C LEU A 211 -0.88 -1.74 14.75
N ILE A 212 -1.34 -2.57 13.82
CA ILE A 212 -1.30 -4.03 13.91
C ILE A 212 -0.06 -4.50 13.15
N THR A 213 0.92 -5.04 13.87
CA THR A 213 2.30 -5.25 13.39
C THR A 213 2.68 -6.72 13.24
N GLY A 214 1.88 -7.50 12.50
CA GLY A 214 2.25 -8.88 12.16
C GLY A 214 3.33 -8.96 11.08
N ARG A 215 3.73 -10.19 10.75
CA ARG A 215 4.79 -10.47 9.77
C ARG A 215 4.35 -11.51 8.75
N SER A 216 4.79 -11.32 7.51
CA SER A 216 4.57 -12.28 6.43
C SER A 216 5.57 -13.43 6.50
N ALA A 217 5.11 -14.65 6.24
CA ALA A 217 5.94 -15.85 6.32
C ALA A 217 7.12 -15.79 5.32
N LEU A 218 8.32 -16.20 5.77
CA LEU A 218 9.53 -16.19 4.93
C LEU A 218 9.36 -17.02 3.64
N LEU A 219 8.58 -18.10 3.71
CA LEU A 219 8.31 -18.96 2.57
C LEU A 219 7.66 -18.20 1.40
N ALA A 220 6.80 -17.21 1.68
CA ALA A 220 6.19 -16.40 0.64
C ALA A 220 7.24 -15.64 -0.20
N ARG A 221 8.34 -15.20 0.42
CA ARG A 221 9.47 -14.53 -0.26
C ARG A 221 10.32 -15.49 -1.10
N LEU A 222 10.41 -16.77 -0.73
CA LEU A 222 11.17 -17.76 -1.50
C LEU A 222 10.51 -18.12 -2.84
N VAL A 223 9.19 -17.99 -2.93
CA VAL A 223 8.43 -18.28 -4.16
C VAL A 223 8.48 -17.12 -5.16
N MET A 224 8.84 -15.92 -4.71
CA MET A 224 8.80 -14.68 -5.51
C MET A 224 9.56 -14.73 -6.85
N PRO A 225 10.80 -15.26 -6.93
CA PRO A 225 11.50 -15.33 -8.22
C PRO A 225 10.73 -16.15 -9.26
N PHE A 226 10.05 -17.23 -8.85
CA PHE A 226 9.25 -18.07 -9.74
C PHE A 226 8.01 -17.34 -10.24
N VAL A 227 7.31 -16.59 -9.36
CA VAL A 227 6.17 -15.75 -9.75
C VAL A 227 6.57 -14.76 -10.85
N LYS A 228 7.69 -14.06 -10.67
CA LYS A 228 8.20 -13.09 -11.65
C LYS A 228 8.51 -13.75 -12.99
N VAL A 229 9.06 -14.97 -12.99
CA VAL A 229 9.31 -15.74 -14.22
C VAL A 229 8.00 -16.12 -14.91
N ILE A 230 7.01 -16.63 -14.16
CA ILE A 230 5.69 -17.01 -14.70
C ILE A 230 4.99 -15.80 -15.33
N ASN A 231 5.00 -14.65 -14.67
CA ASN A 231 4.38 -13.44 -15.22
C ASN A 231 5.18 -12.91 -16.43
N ALA A 232 6.50 -13.02 -16.41
CA ALA A 232 7.33 -12.62 -17.54
C ALA A 232 7.10 -13.46 -18.81
N THR A 233 6.73 -14.74 -18.69
CA THR A 233 6.33 -15.59 -19.84
C THR A 233 4.91 -15.26 -20.34
N ARG A 234 4.06 -14.71 -19.47
CA ARG A 234 2.73 -14.17 -19.82
C ARG A 234 2.77 -12.74 -20.38
N GLY A 235 3.96 -12.16 -20.54
CA GLY A 235 4.15 -10.77 -20.99
C GLY A 235 3.90 -9.73 -19.90
N ASN A 236 3.59 -10.13 -18.67
CA ASN A 236 3.43 -9.23 -17.54
C ASN A 236 4.79 -8.97 -16.87
N ARG A 237 5.43 -7.85 -17.23
CA ARG A 237 6.76 -7.44 -16.76
C ARG A 237 6.69 -6.04 -16.17
N ARG A 238 7.75 -5.65 -15.43
CA ARG A 238 7.93 -4.25 -15.01
C ARG A 238 7.84 -3.32 -16.22
N ILE A 239 7.14 -2.20 -16.01
CA ILE A 239 7.04 -1.14 -16.99
C ILE A 239 8.39 -0.42 -17.07
N LYS A 240 8.77 -0.01 -18.29
CA LYS A 240 10.04 0.66 -18.53
C LYS A 240 9.97 2.13 -18.10
N PRO A 241 11.06 2.71 -17.58
CA PRO A 241 11.14 4.15 -17.36
C PRO A 241 10.79 4.94 -18.63
N GLY A 242 10.10 6.05 -18.46
CA GLY A 242 9.63 6.90 -19.55
C GLY A 242 8.28 6.50 -20.16
N VAL A 243 7.67 5.41 -19.70
CA VAL A 243 6.39 4.90 -20.21
C VAL A 243 5.30 5.04 -19.16
N THR A 244 4.09 5.41 -19.57
CA THR A 244 2.87 5.34 -18.75
C THR A 244 2.13 4.06 -19.11
N TYR A 245 1.61 3.33 -18.13
CA TYR A 245 0.81 2.14 -18.43
C TYR A 245 -0.41 2.48 -19.30
N GLY A 246 -0.67 1.67 -20.33
CA GLY A 246 -1.78 1.87 -21.27
C GLY A 246 -1.46 2.82 -22.44
N GLU A 247 -0.42 3.64 -22.34
CA GLU A 247 0.14 4.38 -23.48
C GLU A 247 1.13 3.45 -24.19
N GLN A 248 0.74 2.92 -25.37
CA GLN A 248 1.69 2.17 -26.20
C GLN A 248 2.81 3.12 -26.63
N GLY A 249 4.05 2.73 -26.35
CA GLY A 249 5.23 3.24 -27.07
C GLY A 249 5.40 2.48 -28.38
#